data_AF-A0A1G1K117-F1
#
_entry.id   AF-A0A1G1K117-F1
#
_cell.length_a   1.000
_cell.length_b   1.000
_cell.length_c   1.000
_cell.angle_alpha   90.00
_cell.angle_beta   90.00
_cell.angle_gamma   90.00
#
_symmetry.space_group_name_H-M   'P 1'
#
loop_
_entity.id
_entity.type
_entity.pdbx_description
1 polymer ?
#
loop_
_entity_poly.entity_id
_entity_poly.type
_entity_poly.pdbx_seq_one_letter_code
_entity_poly.pdbx_strand_id
1 'polypeptide(L)'
;MWLSSIRNCLLLLTVGLYLVLNYGFMQVRIPPSTNGVPIGEALLLFMLLTFNYLALLTKFNQTIPLLPFILWWGVGIAHAAINFPQYGIWAIRDASHIVESLFVLAGFSFIRTENDLEKLAAWLPKVLFFAIGYSLLYPFREVLKPLSPILPGAQGQEVTLFFNWTNTAFVLIVSAAFFLQNYFNQSNKRHLYFGVASLAIAFALFPSRTLILEMFALVAYFVASYRLSLKRILGILAAGILVIGFVKVWFVAGASSYGRFAGKGFSFSDYGNLFLEIFGKSDAENTFSSGIEQRFDWWSSVLTQWRQTWGTMLFGLGYGMPLIDFKNVLSSIVREPHNELISIFARGGIIAGVVFIWMQALILKRALAVYAYLKNNKQYGGLATALLFILIFTLIHAIGETPFAWAFYVIPYYFSAGVFIHLFAAIPRKSD
;
A
#
# COMPACT_ATOMS: atom_id res chain seq x y z
N MET A 1 9.66 26.60 -14.94
CA MET A 1 8.55 25.78 -15.46
C MET A 1 8.99 24.40 -15.96
N TRP A 2 10.10 24.29 -16.70
CA TRP A 2 10.58 22.99 -17.21
C TRP A 2 10.94 21.97 -16.12
N LEU A 3 11.74 22.38 -15.13
CA LEU A 3 12.17 21.51 -14.02
C LEU A 3 11.00 20.92 -13.23
N SER A 4 9.97 21.71 -12.93
CA SER A 4 8.77 21.23 -12.23
C SER A 4 7.99 20.21 -13.05
N SER A 5 7.96 20.34 -14.38
CA SER A 5 7.28 19.39 -15.26
C SER A 5 8.00 18.05 -15.30
N ILE A 6 9.33 18.05 -15.43
CA ILE A 6 10.15 16.82 -15.37
C ILE A 6 9.96 16.14 -14.03
N ARG A 7 10.11 16.90 -12.95
CA ARG A 7 9.96 16.40 -11.59
C ARG A 7 8.61 15.74 -11.37
N ASN A 8 7.52 16.39 -11.77
CA ASN A 8 6.17 15.83 -11.63
C ASN A 8 5.99 14.58 -12.51
N CYS A 9 6.57 14.54 -13.72
CA CYS A 9 6.54 13.38 -14.59
C CYS A 9 7.30 12.18 -14.00
N LEU A 10 8.51 12.39 -13.49
CA LEU A 10 9.32 11.38 -12.81
C LEU A 10 8.60 10.85 -11.57
N LEU A 11 7.97 11.74 -10.79
CA LEU A 11 7.20 11.34 -9.61
C LEU A 11 6.03 10.42 -9.97
N LEU A 12 5.22 10.79 -10.96
CA LEU A 12 4.13 9.95 -11.43
C LEU A 12 4.63 8.63 -12.03
N LEU A 13 5.72 8.65 -12.78
CA LEU A 13 6.31 7.43 -13.33
C LEU A 13 6.74 6.48 -12.21
N THR A 14 7.50 6.98 -11.23
CA THR A 14 8.01 6.18 -10.11
C THR A 14 6.89 5.64 -9.23
N VAL A 15 5.90 6.46 -8.86
CA VAL A 15 4.72 5.98 -8.09
C VAL A 15 3.95 4.93 -8.89
N GLY A 16 3.81 5.10 -10.20
CA GLY A 16 3.13 4.14 -11.07
C GLY A 16 3.87 2.81 -11.16
N LEU A 17 5.20 2.84 -11.27
CA LEU A 17 6.03 1.63 -11.29
C LEU A 17 6.04 0.93 -9.93
N TYR A 18 6.02 1.66 -8.81
CA TYR A 18 5.83 1.07 -7.49
C TYR A 18 4.47 0.38 -7.35
N LEU A 19 3.39 0.98 -7.84
CA LEU A 19 2.08 0.34 -7.83
C LEU A 19 2.06 -0.94 -8.69
N VAL A 20 2.59 -0.89 -9.90
CA VAL A 20 2.47 -1.97 -10.89
C VAL A 20 3.51 -3.08 -10.70
N LEU A 21 4.79 -2.71 -10.69
CA LEU A 21 5.94 -3.65 -10.66
C LEU A 21 6.40 -3.98 -9.24
N ASN A 22 5.86 -3.27 -8.24
CA ASN A 22 5.91 -3.63 -6.82
C ASN A 22 7.29 -3.98 -6.26
N TYR A 23 7.46 -5.16 -5.66
CA TYR A 23 8.69 -5.57 -5.01
C TYR A 23 9.86 -5.69 -6.01
N GLY A 24 9.58 -5.99 -7.28
CA GLY A 24 10.59 -6.01 -8.34
C GLY A 24 11.18 -4.63 -8.58
N PHE A 25 10.34 -3.61 -8.76
CA PHE A 25 10.81 -2.23 -8.94
C PHE A 25 11.43 -1.63 -7.69
N MET A 26 11.03 -2.08 -6.49
CA MET A 26 11.68 -1.69 -5.25
C MET A 26 13.18 -2.05 -5.19
N GLN A 27 13.64 -3.04 -5.96
CA GLN A 27 15.06 -3.41 -6.00
C GLN A 27 15.89 -2.54 -6.97
N VAL A 28 15.27 -1.65 -7.75
CA VAL A 28 16.01 -0.79 -8.68
C VAL A 28 16.82 0.24 -7.88
N ARG A 29 18.15 0.21 -8.06
CA ARG A 29 19.13 1.00 -7.30
C ARG A 29 20.13 1.70 -8.22
N ILE A 30 20.71 2.80 -7.72
CA ILE A 30 21.76 3.57 -8.39
C ILE A 30 22.99 3.68 -7.46
N PRO A 31 24.19 3.20 -7.88
CA PRO A 31 24.41 2.26 -9.00
C PRO A 31 23.71 0.90 -8.75
N PRO A 32 23.51 0.06 -9.79
CA PRO A 32 22.78 -1.20 -9.68
C PRO A 32 23.58 -2.25 -8.88
N SER A 33 23.56 -2.12 -7.55
CA SER A 33 24.27 -2.97 -6.60
C SER A 33 23.47 -3.09 -5.30
N THR A 34 23.80 -4.07 -4.45
CA THR A 34 23.18 -4.26 -3.14
C THR A 34 23.30 -3.02 -2.24
N ASN A 35 24.39 -2.27 -2.38
CA ASN A 35 24.68 -1.04 -1.64
C ASN A 35 24.21 0.24 -2.35
N GLY A 36 23.58 0.12 -3.52
CA GLY A 36 23.07 1.28 -4.25
C GLY A 36 21.88 1.93 -3.56
N VAL A 37 21.66 3.21 -3.84
CA VAL A 37 20.51 3.97 -3.32
C VAL A 37 19.26 3.54 -4.11
N PRO A 38 18.17 3.11 -3.45
CA PRO A 38 16.97 2.74 -4.19
C PRO A 38 16.36 3.96 -4.90
N ILE A 39 15.68 3.68 -6.01
CA ILE A 39 15.22 4.73 -6.94
C ILE A 39 14.21 5.69 -6.28
N GLY A 40 13.43 5.21 -5.30
CA GLY A 40 12.49 6.02 -4.53
C GLY A 40 13.20 7.09 -3.72
N GLU A 41 14.27 6.74 -3.00
CA GLU A 41 15.08 7.65 -2.19
C GLU A 41 15.89 8.61 -3.08
N ALA A 42 16.43 8.12 -4.20
CA ALA A 42 17.10 8.97 -5.18
C ALA A 42 16.14 10.03 -5.76
N LEU A 43 14.92 9.62 -6.12
CA LEU A 43 13.87 10.54 -6.55
C LEU A 43 13.51 11.51 -5.42
N LEU A 44 13.32 11.03 -4.19
CA LEU A 44 12.98 11.88 -3.06
C LEU A 44 14.05 12.94 -2.82
N LEU A 45 15.33 12.58 -2.86
CA LEU A 45 16.43 13.53 -2.76
C LEU A 45 16.35 14.59 -3.86
N PHE A 46 16.13 14.16 -5.11
CA PHE A 46 15.91 15.09 -6.23
C PHE A 46 14.71 16.02 -5.97
N MET A 47 13.57 15.50 -5.49
CA MET A 47 12.40 16.31 -5.14
C MET A 47 12.75 17.37 -4.10
N LEU A 48 13.37 16.95 -3.00
CA LEU A 48 13.74 17.82 -1.88
C LEU A 48 14.65 18.96 -2.36
N LEU A 49 15.69 18.66 -3.15
CA LEU A 49 16.61 19.66 -3.70
C LEU A 49 15.93 20.71 -4.60
N THR A 50 14.73 20.43 -5.12
CA THR A 50 13.95 21.37 -5.95
C THR A 50 12.91 22.18 -5.17
N PHE A 51 12.76 21.97 -3.87
CA PHE A 51 11.75 22.64 -3.06
C PHE A 51 12.27 23.95 -2.46
N ASN A 52 11.41 24.96 -2.44
CA ASN A 52 11.55 26.05 -1.48
C ASN A 52 10.94 25.60 -0.15
N TYR A 53 11.78 25.04 0.73
CA TYR A 53 11.33 24.41 1.98
C TYR A 53 10.55 25.34 2.89
N LEU A 54 10.99 26.59 3.04
CA LEU A 54 10.30 27.56 3.88
C LEU A 54 8.88 27.79 3.37
N ALA A 55 8.72 28.12 2.09
CA ALA A 55 7.40 28.33 1.50
C ALA A 55 6.53 27.07 1.55
N LEU A 56 7.13 25.89 1.31
CA LEU A 56 6.41 24.61 1.31
C LEU A 56 5.91 24.25 2.70
N LEU A 57 6.79 24.28 3.71
CA LEU A 57 6.45 23.92 5.10
C LEU A 57 5.49 24.92 5.73
N THR A 58 5.61 26.22 5.42
CA THR A 58 4.63 27.21 5.88
C THR A 58 3.24 26.90 5.33
N LYS A 59 3.10 26.67 4.02
CA LYS A 59 1.81 26.30 3.41
C LYS A 59 1.28 24.97 3.94
N PHE A 60 2.17 23.99 4.14
CA PHE A 60 1.81 22.70 4.70
C PHE A 60 1.23 22.88 6.12
N ASN A 61 1.92 23.62 6.99
CA ASN A 61 1.50 23.88 8.36
C ASN A 61 0.18 24.66 8.44
N GLN A 62 -0.09 25.57 7.50
CA GLN A 62 -1.37 26.27 7.39
C GLN A 62 -2.56 25.32 7.07
N THR A 63 -2.27 24.14 6.53
CA THR A 63 -3.28 23.18 6.05
C THR A 63 -3.47 22.02 7.04
N ILE A 64 -2.37 21.51 7.58
CA ILE A 64 -2.32 20.44 8.57
C ILE A 64 -1.21 20.76 9.58
N PRO A 65 -1.42 20.55 10.90
CA PRO A 65 -0.38 20.79 11.89
C PRO A 65 0.92 20.03 11.55
N LEU A 66 2.03 20.76 11.44
CA LEU A 66 3.33 20.19 11.06
C LEU A 66 4.01 19.43 12.20
N LEU A 67 3.68 19.74 13.46
CA LEU A 67 4.30 19.18 14.65
C LEU A 67 4.38 17.63 14.67
N PRO A 68 3.29 16.86 14.44
CA PRO A 68 3.38 15.40 14.43
C PRO A 68 4.35 14.85 13.38
N PHE A 69 4.48 15.51 12.22
CA PHE A 69 5.44 15.10 11.19
C PHE A 69 6.88 15.36 11.64
N ILE A 70 7.15 16.52 12.24
CA ILE A 70 8.48 16.84 12.78
C ILE A 70 8.87 15.85 13.89
N LEU A 71 7.95 15.54 14.80
CA LEU A 71 8.20 14.56 15.85
C LEU A 71 8.45 13.16 15.26
N TRP A 72 7.66 12.76 14.25
CA TRP A 72 7.82 11.48 13.57
C TRP A 72 9.20 11.35 12.93
N TRP A 73 9.60 12.35 12.14
CA TRP A 73 10.91 12.37 11.50
C TRP A 73 12.04 12.48 12.52
N GLY A 74 11.90 13.34 13.53
CA GLY A 74 12.90 13.56 14.56
C GLY A 74 13.19 12.29 15.36
N VAL A 75 12.15 11.61 15.85
CA VAL A 75 12.29 10.35 16.60
C VAL A 75 12.91 9.28 15.70
N GLY A 76 12.40 9.08 14.49
CA GLY A 76 12.90 8.07 13.56
C GLY A 76 14.36 8.28 13.17
N ILE A 77 14.75 9.51 12.81
CA ILE A 77 16.13 9.85 12.45
C ILE A 77 17.05 9.72 13.66
N ALA A 78 16.63 10.15 14.85
CA ALA A 78 17.42 10.00 16.07
C ALA A 78 17.70 8.52 16.38
N HIS A 79 16.70 7.64 16.31
CA HIS A 79 16.92 6.20 16.45
C HIS A 79 17.87 5.66 15.40
N ALA A 80 17.67 6.01 14.13
CA ALA A 80 18.55 5.54 13.06
C ALA A 80 20.01 5.95 13.33
N ALA A 81 20.25 7.20 13.75
CA ALA A 81 21.57 7.71 14.06
C ALA A 81 22.20 7.05 15.30
N ILE A 82 21.43 6.86 16.38
CA ILE A 82 21.89 6.21 17.62
C ILE A 82 22.23 4.74 17.38
N ASN A 83 21.43 4.04 16.57
CA ASN A 83 21.57 2.61 16.31
C ASN A 83 22.57 2.29 15.18
N PHE A 84 22.92 3.28 14.33
CA PHE A 84 23.84 3.07 13.21
C PHE A 84 25.23 2.56 13.60
N PRO A 85 25.91 3.07 14.66
CA PRO A 85 27.22 2.55 15.06
C PRO A 85 27.23 1.05 15.38
N GLN A 86 26.10 0.51 15.86
CA GLN A 86 25.99 -0.89 16.25
C GLN A 86 25.49 -1.80 15.12
N TYR A 87 24.51 -1.34 14.33
CA TYR A 87 23.83 -2.17 13.34
C TYR A 87 24.07 -1.76 11.88
N GLY A 88 24.79 -0.66 11.66
CA GLY A 88 25.15 -0.16 10.33
C GLY A 88 23.94 0.06 9.43
N ILE A 89 24.06 -0.38 8.18
CA ILE A 89 23.03 -0.20 7.13
C ILE A 89 21.66 -0.77 7.50
N TRP A 90 21.61 -1.77 8.40
CA TRP A 90 20.34 -2.35 8.84
C TRP A 90 19.50 -1.38 9.67
N ALA A 91 20.14 -0.48 10.44
CA ALA A 91 19.43 0.57 11.15
C ALA A 91 18.77 1.54 10.17
N ILE A 92 19.48 1.95 9.12
CA ILE A 92 18.96 2.82 8.05
C ILE A 92 17.83 2.12 7.30
N ARG A 93 18.00 0.84 6.97
CA ARG A 93 16.98 0.04 6.27
C ARG A 93 15.70 -0.05 7.06
N ASP A 94 15.77 -0.35 8.36
CA ASP A 94 14.58 -0.44 9.20
C ASP A 94 13.93 0.95 9.42
N ALA A 95 14.71 2.03 9.33
CA ALA A 95 14.23 3.41 9.36
C ALA A 95 13.75 3.96 7.98
N SER A 96 13.83 3.17 6.90
CA SER A 96 13.48 3.62 5.54
C SER A 96 12.08 4.23 5.44
N HIS A 97 11.10 3.62 6.14
CA HIS A 97 9.73 4.11 6.23
C HIS A 97 9.60 5.56 6.75
N ILE A 98 10.56 6.02 7.57
CA ILE A 98 10.65 7.41 8.04
C ILE A 98 11.04 8.32 6.87
N VAL A 99 12.05 7.93 6.10
CA VAL A 99 12.50 8.66 4.91
C VAL A 99 11.39 8.69 3.85
N GLU A 100 10.77 7.55 3.58
CA GLU A 100 9.69 7.43 2.60
C GLU A 100 8.45 8.24 3.00
N SER A 101 8.24 8.50 4.31
CA SER A 101 7.16 9.38 4.75
C SER A 101 7.28 10.83 4.27
N LEU A 102 8.48 11.28 3.86
CA LEU A 102 8.69 12.59 3.23
C LEU A 102 8.02 12.71 1.85
N PHE A 103 7.57 11.60 1.23
CA PHE A 103 6.73 11.66 0.03
C PHE A 103 5.40 12.38 0.27
N VAL A 104 5.00 12.61 1.52
CA VAL A 104 3.87 13.50 1.84
C VAL A 104 4.12 14.93 1.36
N LEU A 105 5.35 15.42 1.47
CA LEU A 105 5.75 16.72 0.95
C LEU A 105 5.80 16.70 -0.59
N ALA A 106 6.25 15.59 -1.18
CA ALA A 106 6.24 15.41 -2.62
C ALA A 106 4.82 15.49 -3.20
N GLY A 107 3.87 14.73 -2.63
CA GLY A 107 2.46 14.79 -3.00
C GLY A 107 1.83 16.16 -2.76
N PHE A 108 2.14 16.81 -1.62
CA PHE A 108 1.62 18.15 -1.32
C PHE A 108 2.13 19.22 -2.30
N SER A 109 3.36 19.08 -2.79
CA SER A 109 3.99 20.00 -3.74
C SER A 109 3.65 19.74 -5.21
N PHE A 110 3.02 18.61 -5.50
CA PHE A 110 2.75 18.11 -6.86
C PHE A 110 1.66 18.93 -7.54
N ILE A 111 0.51 19.09 -6.86
CA ILE A 111 -0.59 19.92 -7.35
C ILE A 111 -0.19 21.38 -7.14
N ARG A 112 -0.13 22.18 -8.21
CA ARG A 112 0.10 23.63 -8.14
C ARG A 112 -0.92 24.40 -8.95
N THR A 113 -1.43 23.75 -9.99
CA THR A 113 -2.42 24.27 -10.93
C THR A 113 -3.49 23.21 -11.14
N GLU A 114 -4.64 23.62 -11.67
CA GLU A 114 -5.70 22.69 -12.08
C GLU A 114 -5.19 21.67 -13.11
N ASN A 115 -4.32 22.08 -14.03
CA ASN A 115 -3.66 21.19 -15.00
C ASN A 115 -2.86 20.05 -14.33
N ASP A 116 -2.26 20.28 -13.16
CA ASP A 116 -1.57 19.19 -12.44
C ASP A 116 -2.55 18.14 -11.90
N LEU A 117 -3.72 18.59 -11.44
CA LEU A 117 -4.81 17.70 -11.00
C LEU A 117 -5.40 16.92 -12.19
N GLU A 118 -5.60 17.59 -13.32
CA GLU A 118 -6.05 16.94 -14.56
C GLU A 118 -5.05 15.89 -15.05
N LYS A 119 -3.74 16.20 -15.01
CA LYS A 119 -2.68 15.24 -15.32
C LYS A 119 -2.74 14.02 -14.42
N LEU A 120 -2.92 14.21 -13.10
CA LEU A 120 -3.07 13.10 -12.15
C LEU A 120 -4.33 12.27 -12.44
N ALA A 121 -5.46 12.94 -12.70
CA ALA A 121 -6.73 12.30 -13.05
C ALA A 121 -6.66 11.52 -14.37
N ALA A 122 -5.87 11.97 -15.34
CA ALA A 122 -5.64 11.30 -16.61
C ALA A 122 -4.59 10.18 -16.53
N TRP A 123 -3.63 10.30 -15.60
CA TRP A 123 -2.56 9.33 -15.39
C TRP A 123 -3.04 8.09 -14.63
N LEU A 124 -3.75 8.27 -13.52
CA LEU A 124 -4.11 7.16 -12.62
C LEU A 124 -4.90 6.04 -13.33
N PRO A 125 -5.91 6.31 -14.19
CA PRO A 125 -6.64 5.26 -14.89
C PRO A 125 -5.73 4.40 -15.79
N LYS A 126 -4.67 4.99 -16.36
CA LYS A 126 -3.71 4.26 -17.21
C LYS A 126 -2.89 3.27 -16.37
N VAL A 127 -2.45 3.69 -15.19
CA VAL A 127 -1.73 2.83 -14.23
C VAL A 127 -2.63 1.69 -13.74
N LEU A 128 -3.87 1.99 -13.36
CA LEU A 128 -4.83 0.99 -12.89
C LEU A 128 -5.19 0.00 -14.01
N PHE A 129 -5.39 0.48 -15.25
CA PHE A 129 -5.63 -0.38 -16.40
C PHE A 129 -4.43 -1.28 -16.71
N PHE A 130 -3.21 -0.74 -16.65
CA PHE A 130 -2.00 -1.53 -16.82
C PHE A 130 -1.86 -2.57 -15.72
N ALA A 131 -2.18 -2.25 -14.46
CA ALA A 131 -2.17 -3.21 -13.36
C ALA A 131 -3.15 -4.38 -13.58
N ILE A 132 -4.36 -4.10 -14.11
CA ILE A 132 -5.31 -5.14 -14.51
C ILE A 132 -4.69 -6.05 -15.59
N GLY A 133 -4.16 -5.48 -16.67
CA GLY A 133 -3.52 -6.26 -17.73
C GLY A 133 -2.32 -7.09 -17.22
N TYR A 134 -1.46 -6.48 -16.41
CA TYR A 134 -0.31 -7.12 -15.80
C TYR A 134 -0.70 -8.27 -14.84
N SER A 135 -1.83 -8.17 -14.15
CA SER A 135 -2.34 -9.24 -13.29
C SER A 135 -2.79 -10.49 -14.07
N LEU A 136 -3.27 -10.31 -15.31
CA LEU A 136 -3.66 -11.42 -16.20
C LEU A 136 -2.47 -12.26 -16.67
N LEU A 137 -1.24 -11.78 -16.46
CA LEU A 137 0.00 -12.51 -16.75
C LEU A 137 0.42 -13.47 -15.62
N TYR A 138 -0.18 -13.35 -14.43
CA TYR A 138 0.09 -14.22 -13.29
C TYR A 138 -0.01 -15.74 -13.56
N PRO A 139 -1.00 -16.26 -14.33
CA PRO A 139 -1.01 -17.68 -14.71
C PRO A 139 0.31 -18.14 -15.34
N PHE A 140 0.93 -17.29 -16.15
CA PHE A 140 2.12 -17.63 -16.91
C PHE A 140 3.40 -17.34 -16.13
N ARG A 141 3.33 -17.11 -14.81
CA ARG A 141 4.47 -16.69 -13.99
C ARG A 141 5.68 -17.62 -14.08
N GLU A 142 5.48 -18.93 -14.20
CA GLU A 142 6.59 -19.91 -14.26
C GLU A 142 7.35 -19.78 -15.60
N VAL A 143 6.66 -19.40 -16.67
CA VAL A 143 7.25 -19.14 -17.98
C VAL A 143 7.84 -17.73 -18.06
N LEU A 144 7.17 -16.75 -17.44
CA LEU A 144 7.52 -15.34 -17.56
C LEU A 144 8.64 -14.89 -16.61
N LYS A 145 8.68 -15.39 -15.36
CA LYS A 145 9.70 -14.99 -14.37
C LYS A 145 11.13 -15.25 -14.86
N PRO A 146 11.46 -16.41 -15.47
CA PRO A 146 12.80 -16.65 -16.01
C PRO A 146 13.23 -15.69 -17.12
N LEU A 147 12.27 -15.04 -17.81
CA LEU A 147 12.54 -14.06 -18.86
C LEU A 147 12.81 -12.65 -18.31
N SER A 148 12.54 -12.41 -17.01
CA SER A 148 12.75 -11.09 -16.41
C SER A 148 14.22 -10.86 -16.09
N PRO A 149 14.72 -9.62 -16.24
CA PRO A 149 15.97 -9.22 -15.59
C PRO A 149 15.92 -9.50 -14.09
N ILE A 150 17.03 -10.03 -13.56
CA ILE A 150 17.25 -10.33 -12.15
C ILE A 150 18.05 -9.18 -11.53
N LEU A 151 17.57 -8.67 -10.40
CA LEU A 151 18.20 -7.64 -9.61
C LEU A 151 18.64 -8.19 -8.24
N PRO A 152 19.79 -7.74 -7.71
CA PRO A 152 20.20 -8.10 -6.36
C PRO A 152 19.33 -7.37 -5.33
N GLY A 153 18.68 -8.12 -4.46
CA GLY A 153 17.92 -7.60 -3.34
C GLY A 153 18.84 -7.14 -2.19
N ALA A 154 18.27 -6.39 -1.24
CA ALA A 154 19.01 -5.81 -0.13
C ALA A 154 19.76 -6.83 0.77
N GLN A 155 19.31 -8.09 0.81
CA GLN A 155 19.96 -9.16 1.58
C GLN A 155 20.73 -10.14 0.66
N GLY A 156 21.00 -9.74 -0.59
CA GLY A 156 21.69 -10.57 -1.58
C GLY A 156 20.78 -11.56 -2.33
N GLN A 157 19.49 -11.62 -2.01
CA GLN A 157 18.54 -12.49 -2.72
C GLN A 157 18.28 -12.02 -4.15
N GLU A 158 18.12 -12.95 -5.09
CA GLU A 158 17.73 -12.64 -6.46
C GLU A 158 16.25 -12.28 -6.55
N VAL A 159 15.94 -11.16 -7.22
CA VAL A 159 14.57 -10.68 -7.40
C VAL A 159 14.33 -10.33 -8.86
N THR A 160 13.26 -10.85 -9.46
CA THR A 160 12.85 -10.47 -10.81
C THR A 160 12.27 -9.06 -10.82
N LEU A 161 12.75 -8.20 -11.73
CA LEU A 161 12.23 -6.84 -11.92
C LEU A 161 10.76 -6.83 -12.36
N PHE A 162 10.43 -7.65 -13.36
CA PHE A 162 9.08 -7.90 -13.83
C PHE A 162 8.52 -9.19 -13.24
N PHE A 163 7.23 -9.42 -13.46
CA PHE A 163 6.52 -10.62 -13.04
C PHE A 163 6.63 -10.89 -11.53
N ASN A 164 6.60 -9.80 -10.78
CA ASN A 164 6.36 -9.79 -9.35
C ASN A 164 4.93 -9.29 -9.10
N TRP A 165 4.20 -9.92 -8.18
CA TRP A 165 2.78 -9.65 -7.92
C TRP A 165 2.47 -9.43 -6.43
N THR A 166 3.47 -9.03 -5.63
CA THR A 166 3.33 -8.92 -4.15
C THR A 166 2.15 -8.04 -3.72
N ASN A 167 1.95 -6.87 -4.35
CA ASN A 167 0.83 -5.96 -4.01
C ASN A 167 -0.29 -5.95 -5.08
N THR A 168 -0.27 -6.86 -6.06
CA THR A 168 -1.19 -6.75 -7.20
C THR A 168 -2.65 -6.83 -6.78
N ALA A 169 -2.97 -7.68 -5.78
CA ALA A 169 -4.31 -7.73 -5.19
C ALA A 169 -4.77 -6.36 -4.69
N PHE A 170 -3.93 -5.66 -3.92
CA PHE A 170 -4.20 -4.33 -3.39
C PHE A 170 -4.51 -3.33 -4.52
N VAL A 171 -3.69 -3.30 -5.58
CA VAL A 171 -3.92 -2.37 -6.70
C VAL A 171 -5.18 -2.71 -7.48
N LEU A 172 -5.55 -3.99 -7.60
CA LEU A 172 -6.80 -4.40 -8.23
C LEU A 172 -8.03 -3.95 -7.43
N ILE A 173 -8.01 -4.01 -6.08
CA ILE A 173 -9.13 -3.48 -5.30
C ILE A 173 -9.19 -1.95 -5.38
N VAL A 174 -8.05 -1.26 -5.38
CA VAL A 174 -8.02 0.19 -5.64
C VAL A 174 -8.59 0.51 -7.03
N SER A 175 -8.27 -0.31 -8.04
CA SER A 175 -8.84 -0.21 -9.39
C SER A 175 -10.36 -0.40 -9.36
N ALA A 176 -10.85 -1.39 -8.61
CA ALA A 176 -12.27 -1.60 -8.42
C ALA A 176 -12.95 -0.38 -7.78
N ALA A 177 -12.35 0.20 -6.74
CA ALA A 177 -12.85 1.41 -6.09
C ALA A 177 -12.95 2.59 -7.05
N PHE A 178 -11.90 2.82 -7.86
CA PHE A 178 -11.87 3.85 -8.90
C PHE A 178 -12.99 3.67 -9.92
N PHE A 179 -13.07 2.48 -10.54
CA PHE A 179 -14.00 2.24 -11.64
C PHE A 179 -15.45 2.17 -11.14
N LEU A 180 -15.73 1.50 -10.02
CA LEU A 180 -17.08 1.47 -9.47
C LEU A 180 -17.56 2.87 -9.07
N GLN A 181 -16.70 3.72 -8.50
CA GLN A 181 -17.07 5.12 -8.22
C GLN A 181 -17.46 5.88 -9.50
N ASN A 182 -16.67 5.77 -10.56
CA ASN A 182 -16.98 6.43 -11.83
C ASN A 182 -18.25 5.85 -12.48
N TYR A 183 -18.52 4.56 -12.32
CA TYR A 183 -19.80 3.98 -12.73
C TYR A 183 -20.96 4.64 -11.99
N PHE A 184 -20.89 4.82 -10.67
CA PHE A 184 -21.99 5.46 -9.94
C PHE A 184 -22.14 6.94 -10.25
N ASN A 185 -21.06 7.66 -10.52
CA ASN A 185 -21.11 9.09 -10.87
C ASN A 185 -21.56 9.36 -12.31
N GLN A 186 -21.20 8.49 -13.25
CA GLN A 186 -21.37 8.74 -14.70
C GLN A 186 -22.32 7.75 -15.38
N SER A 187 -22.73 6.67 -14.70
CA SER A 187 -23.55 5.58 -15.27
C SER A 187 -22.95 4.87 -16.49
N ASN A 188 -21.62 4.97 -16.69
CA ASN A 188 -20.94 4.32 -17.81
C ASN A 188 -20.65 2.84 -17.50
N LYS A 189 -21.33 1.93 -18.21
CA LYS A 189 -21.21 0.47 -18.02
C LYS A 189 -19.78 -0.06 -18.19
N ARG A 190 -18.92 0.60 -18.98
CA ARG A 190 -17.51 0.19 -19.11
C ARG A 190 -16.80 0.19 -17.76
N HIS A 191 -17.08 1.21 -16.93
CA HIS A 191 -16.52 1.28 -15.58
C HIS A 191 -17.06 0.17 -14.67
N LEU A 192 -18.33 -0.22 -14.81
CA LEU A 192 -18.85 -1.38 -14.09
C LEU A 192 -18.07 -2.65 -14.45
N TYR A 193 -17.85 -2.90 -15.74
CA TYR A 193 -17.12 -4.09 -16.19
C TYR A 193 -15.68 -4.11 -15.68
N PHE A 194 -14.95 -3.01 -15.78
CA PHE A 194 -13.58 -2.94 -15.24
C PHE A 194 -13.55 -3.07 -13.72
N GLY A 195 -14.50 -2.48 -13.01
CA GLY A 195 -14.59 -2.58 -11.56
C GLY A 195 -14.84 -4.02 -11.10
N VAL A 196 -15.83 -4.69 -11.70
CA VAL A 196 -16.15 -6.09 -11.43
C VAL A 196 -15.00 -7.01 -11.84
N ALA A 197 -14.40 -6.80 -13.00
CA ALA A 197 -13.27 -7.60 -13.46
C ALA A 197 -12.09 -7.50 -12.49
N SER A 198 -11.78 -6.30 -12.01
CA SER A 198 -10.70 -6.09 -11.04
C SER A 198 -10.94 -6.88 -9.74
N LEU A 199 -12.17 -6.83 -9.19
CA LEU A 199 -12.52 -7.62 -7.99
C LEU A 199 -12.43 -9.12 -8.23
N ALA A 200 -12.97 -9.59 -9.36
CA ALA A 200 -12.98 -11.00 -9.68
C ALA A 200 -11.57 -11.55 -9.88
N ILE A 201 -10.69 -10.81 -10.57
CA ILE A 201 -9.28 -11.18 -10.74
C ILE A 201 -8.54 -11.16 -9.39
N ALA A 202 -8.73 -10.11 -8.58
CA ALA A 202 -8.11 -10.02 -7.26
C ALA A 202 -8.48 -11.23 -6.40
N PHE A 203 -9.77 -11.52 -6.31
CA PHE A 203 -10.30 -12.64 -5.56
C PHE A 203 -9.77 -13.98 -6.07
N ALA A 204 -9.88 -14.24 -7.37
CA ALA A 204 -9.53 -15.53 -7.94
C ALA A 204 -8.03 -15.85 -7.91
N LEU A 205 -7.16 -14.85 -8.13
CA LEU A 205 -5.72 -15.08 -8.32
C LEU A 205 -4.89 -14.85 -7.07
N PHE A 206 -5.34 -13.96 -6.19
CA PHE A 206 -4.54 -13.49 -5.06
C PHE A 206 -5.26 -13.61 -3.71
N PRO A 207 -5.88 -14.76 -3.39
CA PRO A 207 -6.61 -14.94 -2.13
C PRO A 207 -5.67 -14.72 -0.94
N SER A 208 -5.99 -13.72 -0.11
CA SER A 208 -5.29 -13.39 1.13
C SER A 208 -6.24 -12.86 2.18
N ARG A 209 -5.86 -12.96 3.46
CA ARG A 209 -6.68 -12.47 4.58
C ARG A 209 -6.92 -10.96 4.51
N THR A 210 -5.88 -10.21 4.17
CA THR A 210 -5.96 -8.74 4.02
C THR A 210 -6.86 -8.36 2.85
N LEU A 211 -6.80 -9.07 1.72
CA LEU A 211 -7.70 -8.86 0.58
C LEU A 211 -9.17 -8.98 0.99
N ILE A 212 -9.51 -9.98 1.81
CA ILE A 212 -10.89 -10.15 2.30
C ILE A 212 -11.35 -8.92 3.10
N LEU A 213 -10.52 -8.44 4.03
CA LEU A 213 -10.84 -7.24 4.83
C LEU A 213 -10.99 -5.98 3.96
N GLU A 214 -10.10 -5.80 2.99
CA GLU A 214 -10.14 -4.70 2.03
C GLU A 214 -11.42 -4.77 1.17
N MET A 215 -11.83 -5.96 0.73
CA MET A 215 -13.10 -6.17 0.02
C MET A 215 -14.31 -5.86 0.89
N PHE A 216 -14.33 -6.29 2.16
CA PHE A 216 -15.40 -5.94 3.09
C PHE A 216 -15.51 -4.43 3.27
N ALA A 217 -14.38 -3.74 3.46
CA ALA A 217 -14.36 -2.28 3.57
C ALA A 217 -14.91 -1.61 2.30
N LEU A 218 -14.56 -2.11 1.11
CA LEU A 218 -15.05 -1.59 -0.17
C LEU A 218 -16.57 -1.78 -0.32
N VAL A 219 -17.07 -2.98 -0.02
CA VAL A 219 -18.50 -3.30 -0.10
C VAL A 219 -19.29 -2.46 0.90
N ALA A 220 -18.84 -2.40 2.16
CA ALA A 220 -19.45 -1.57 3.20
C ALA A 220 -19.54 -0.11 2.78
N TYR A 221 -18.46 0.43 2.20
CA TYR A 221 -18.42 1.79 1.65
C TYR A 221 -19.48 2.02 0.56
N PHE A 222 -19.58 1.15 -0.45
CA PHE A 222 -20.53 1.34 -1.54
C PHE A 222 -21.98 1.14 -1.09
N VAL A 223 -22.25 0.19 -0.19
CA VAL A 223 -23.57 0.00 0.42
C VAL A 223 -23.99 1.25 1.18
N ALA A 224 -23.10 1.79 2.04
CA ALA A 224 -23.38 2.99 2.82
C ALA A 224 -23.55 4.24 1.95
N SER A 225 -22.70 4.41 0.92
CA SER A 225 -22.68 5.63 0.10
C SER A 225 -23.81 5.71 -0.92
N TYR A 226 -24.26 4.58 -1.47
CA TYR A 226 -25.22 4.56 -2.59
C TYR A 226 -26.54 3.85 -2.27
N ARG A 227 -26.73 3.38 -1.04
CA ARG A 227 -27.93 2.65 -0.60
C ARG A 227 -28.34 1.60 -1.64
N LEU A 228 -27.36 0.79 -2.05
CA LEU A 228 -27.53 -0.14 -3.17
C LEU A 228 -28.70 -1.08 -2.89
N SER A 229 -29.64 -1.15 -3.83
CA SER A 229 -30.71 -2.13 -3.75
C SER A 229 -30.13 -3.55 -3.87
N LEU A 230 -30.77 -4.51 -3.20
CA LEU A 230 -30.36 -5.91 -3.24
C LEU A 230 -30.17 -6.42 -4.68
N LYS A 231 -31.05 -6.02 -5.62
CA LYS A 231 -30.93 -6.35 -7.04
C LYS A 231 -29.61 -5.88 -7.67
N ARG A 232 -29.13 -4.68 -7.35
CA ARG A 232 -27.86 -4.15 -7.86
C ARG A 232 -26.66 -4.90 -7.26
N ILE A 233 -26.72 -5.21 -5.97
CA ILE A 233 -25.71 -6.02 -5.28
C ILE A 233 -25.63 -7.40 -5.95
N LEU A 234 -26.76 -8.07 -6.12
CA LEU A 234 -26.86 -9.37 -6.80
C LEU A 234 -26.35 -9.31 -8.25
N GLY A 235 -26.63 -8.23 -8.98
CA GLY A 235 -26.11 -8.03 -10.34
C GLY A 235 -24.59 -7.90 -10.39
N ILE A 236 -23.99 -7.16 -9.46
CA ILE A 236 -22.52 -7.02 -9.32
C ILE A 236 -21.91 -8.38 -8.96
N LEU A 237 -22.51 -9.11 -8.02
CA LEU A 237 -22.06 -10.45 -7.63
C LEU A 237 -22.16 -11.45 -8.78
N ALA A 238 -23.27 -11.48 -9.51
CA ALA A 238 -23.46 -12.36 -10.66
C ALA A 238 -22.42 -12.07 -11.76
N ALA A 239 -22.17 -10.79 -12.07
CA ALA A 239 -21.12 -10.41 -13.01
C ALA A 239 -19.73 -10.84 -12.50
N GLY A 240 -19.46 -10.73 -11.20
CA GLY A 240 -18.23 -11.22 -10.58
C GLY A 240 -18.06 -12.73 -10.74
N ILE A 241 -19.11 -13.51 -10.48
CA ILE A 241 -19.11 -14.97 -10.65
C ILE A 241 -18.82 -15.35 -12.11
N LEU A 242 -19.42 -14.64 -13.08
CA LEU A 242 -19.14 -14.88 -14.50
C LEU A 242 -17.67 -14.62 -14.85
N VAL A 243 -17.07 -13.54 -14.33
CA VAL A 243 -15.65 -13.28 -14.53
C VAL A 243 -14.79 -14.33 -13.85
N ILE A 244 -15.12 -14.76 -12.62
CA ILE A 244 -14.41 -15.87 -11.95
C ILE A 244 -14.52 -17.16 -12.78
N GLY A 245 -15.69 -17.44 -13.37
CA GLY A 245 -15.89 -18.56 -14.28
C GLY A 245 -15.03 -18.45 -15.54
N PHE A 246 -15.01 -17.28 -16.18
CA PHE A 246 -14.17 -17.00 -17.34
C PHE A 246 -12.68 -17.15 -17.03
N VAL A 247 -12.24 -16.55 -15.93
CA VAL A 247 -10.91 -16.70 -15.34
C VAL A 247 -10.64 -18.19 -15.23
N LYS A 248 -11.45 -18.96 -14.50
CA LYS A 248 -11.26 -20.41 -14.33
C LYS A 248 -11.12 -21.16 -15.66
N VAL A 249 -11.94 -20.87 -16.66
CA VAL A 249 -11.83 -21.47 -18.01
C VAL A 249 -10.50 -21.09 -18.67
N TRP A 250 -10.11 -19.82 -18.62
CA TRP A 250 -8.82 -19.31 -19.08
C TRP A 250 -7.64 -20.02 -18.38
N PHE A 251 -7.78 -20.37 -17.09
CA PHE A 251 -6.76 -21.09 -16.32
C PHE A 251 -6.73 -22.61 -16.60
N VAL A 252 -7.87 -23.24 -16.91
CA VAL A 252 -7.90 -24.66 -17.34
C VAL A 252 -7.09 -24.83 -18.63
N ALA A 253 -7.11 -23.84 -19.52
CA ALA A 253 -6.28 -23.82 -20.73
C ALA A 253 -4.77 -23.60 -20.46
N GLY A 254 -4.40 -23.11 -19.27
CA GLY A 254 -3.01 -22.80 -18.89
C GLY A 254 -2.34 -23.83 -17.96
N ALA A 255 -2.99 -24.97 -17.68
CA ALA A 255 -2.45 -26.19 -17.04
C ALA A 255 -1.27 -26.04 -16.04
N SER A 256 -1.57 -25.57 -14.82
CA SER A 256 -0.96 -26.06 -13.56
C SER A 256 -1.62 -25.40 -12.35
N SER A 257 -2.30 -26.17 -11.51
CA SER A 257 -2.67 -25.88 -10.10
C SER A 257 -2.14 -24.55 -9.50
N TYR A 258 -2.99 -23.53 -9.35
CA TYR A 258 -2.55 -22.15 -9.06
C TYR A 258 -2.79 -21.66 -7.62
N GLY A 259 -1.84 -20.88 -7.09
CA GLY A 259 -1.98 -20.07 -5.87
C GLY A 259 -1.93 -20.85 -4.54
N ARG A 260 -2.42 -20.24 -3.45
CA ARG A 260 -2.60 -20.92 -2.15
C ARG A 260 -3.47 -22.17 -2.24
N PHE A 261 -4.27 -22.31 -3.30
CA PHE A 261 -5.16 -23.45 -3.56
C PHE A 261 -4.62 -24.41 -4.64
N ALA A 262 -3.31 -24.35 -4.93
CA ALA A 262 -2.68 -25.25 -5.88
C ALA A 262 -2.98 -26.72 -5.51
N GLY A 263 -3.64 -27.43 -6.43
CA GLY A 263 -3.92 -28.86 -6.32
C GLY A 263 -5.29 -29.21 -5.73
N LYS A 264 -6.01 -28.26 -5.11
CA LYS A 264 -7.31 -28.52 -4.45
C LYS A 264 -8.54 -28.09 -5.26
N GLY A 265 -8.35 -27.47 -6.42
CA GLY A 265 -9.45 -26.87 -7.19
C GLY A 265 -10.00 -25.62 -6.49
N PHE A 266 -10.82 -24.84 -7.20
CA PHE A 266 -11.46 -23.66 -6.62
C PHE A 266 -12.70 -24.08 -5.81
N SER A 267 -12.70 -23.88 -4.49
CA SER A 267 -13.89 -24.04 -3.64
C SER A 267 -14.23 -22.76 -2.87
N PHE A 268 -15.53 -22.45 -2.77
CA PHE A 268 -16.01 -21.37 -1.92
C PHE A 268 -15.78 -21.65 -0.42
N SER A 269 -15.70 -22.92 -0.02
CA SER A 269 -15.38 -23.31 1.36
C SER A 269 -14.01 -22.80 1.80
N ASP A 270 -13.04 -22.74 0.88
CA ASP A 270 -11.68 -22.31 1.20
C ASP A 270 -11.62 -20.83 1.57
N TYR A 271 -12.48 -19.99 0.99
CA TYR A 271 -12.63 -18.58 1.38
C TYR A 271 -13.36 -18.42 2.71
N GLY A 272 -14.33 -19.30 3.00
CA GLY A 272 -14.95 -19.39 4.31
C GLY A 272 -13.90 -19.68 5.39
N ASN A 273 -13.01 -20.64 5.13
CA ASN A 273 -11.90 -20.97 6.01
C ASN A 273 -10.93 -19.79 6.17
N LEU A 274 -10.55 -19.13 5.07
CA LEU A 274 -9.68 -17.94 5.11
C LEU A 274 -10.29 -16.78 5.91
N PHE A 275 -11.62 -16.63 5.89
CA PHE A 275 -12.34 -15.66 6.71
C PHE A 275 -12.35 -16.06 8.19
N LEU A 276 -12.63 -17.33 8.50
CA LEU A 276 -12.57 -17.84 9.87
C LEU A 276 -11.16 -17.74 10.47
N GLU A 277 -10.13 -17.92 9.65
CA GLU A 277 -8.73 -17.76 10.02
C GLU A 277 -8.39 -16.32 10.46
N ILE A 278 -9.10 -15.29 9.98
CA ILE A 278 -8.93 -13.91 10.46
C ILE A 278 -9.27 -13.82 11.96
N PHE A 279 -10.23 -14.64 12.42
CA PHE A 279 -10.68 -14.71 13.81
C PHE A 279 -10.00 -15.82 14.62
N GLY A 280 -8.93 -16.41 14.09
CA GLY A 280 -8.15 -17.44 14.80
C GLY A 280 -8.83 -18.81 14.91
N LYS A 281 -9.91 -19.06 14.17
CA LYS A 281 -10.52 -20.40 14.07
C LYS A 281 -9.87 -21.15 12.92
N SER A 282 -9.25 -22.29 13.23
CA SER A 282 -8.57 -23.13 12.24
C SER A 282 -8.92 -24.60 12.47
N ASP A 283 -9.54 -25.24 11.48
CA ASP A 283 -9.85 -26.67 11.53
C ASP A 283 -8.60 -27.48 11.20
N ALA A 284 -8.06 -28.20 12.19
CA ALA A 284 -6.76 -28.87 12.15
C ALA A 284 -6.46 -29.71 10.88
N GLU A 285 -7.47 -30.22 10.17
CA GLU A 285 -7.30 -31.03 8.95
C GLU A 285 -7.20 -30.24 7.63
N ASN A 286 -7.58 -28.96 7.59
CA ASN A 286 -7.60 -28.14 6.36
C ASN A 286 -6.85 -26.81 6.52
N THR A 287 -5.90 -26.79 7.43
CA THR A 287 -5.24 -25.57 7.87
C THR A 287 -4.22 -25.06 6.86
N PHE A 288 -4.48 -23.87 6.33
CA PHE A 288 -3.45 -22.98 5.81
C PHE A 288 -2.76 -22.22 6.97
N SER A 289 -2.92 -22.68 8.23
CA SER A 289 -2.81 -21.92 9.48
C SER A 289 -1.49 -22.02 10.23
N SER A 290 -0.45 -22.67 9.69
CA SER A 290 0.84 -22.80 10.38
C SER A 290 1.51 -21.47 10.75
N GLY A 291 0.98 -20.32 10.29
CA GLY A 291 1.49 -18.98 10.60
C GLY A 291 0.66 -18.12 11.55
N ILE A 292 -0.50 -18.53 12.08
CA ILE A 292 -1.27 -17.67 13.01
C ILE A 292 -0.69 -17.71 14.41
N GLU A 293 -0.56 -18.90 14.99
CA GLU A 293 0.01 -19.10 16.33
C GLU A 293 1.43 -18.52 16.38
N GLN A 294 2.22 -18.81 15.34
CA GLN A 294 3.56 -18.24 15.16
C GLN A 294 3.57 -16.69 15.19
N ARG A 295 2.57 -16.02 14.59
CA ARG A 295 2.46 -14.55 14.65
C ARG A 295 2.13 -14.08 16.06
N PHE A 296 1.23 -14.74 16.77
CA PHE A 296 0.93 -14.41 18.17
C PHE A 296 2.14 -14.60 19.08
N ASP A 297 2.94 -15.65 18.86
CA ASP A 297 4.19 -15.87 19.58
C ASP A 297 5.22 -14.78 19.31
N TRP A 298 5.37 -14.39 18.04
CA TRP A 298 6.20 -13.24 17.66
C TRP A 298 5.74 -11.96 18.35
N TRP A 299 4.44 -11.68 18.36
CA TRP A 299 3.87 -10.49 18.99
C TRP A 299 4.11 -10.50 20.50
N SER A 300 3.88 -11.65 21.14
CA SER A 300 4.11 -11.83 22.58
C SER A 300 5.59 -11.64 22.96
N SER A 301 6.50 -12.21 22.18
CA SER A 301 7.95 -12.06 22.37
C SER A 301 8.40 -10.61 22.23
N VAL A 302 7.97 -9.92 21.16
CA VAL A 302 8.29 -8.51 20.93
C VAL A 302 7.74 -7.63 22.05
N LEU A 303 6.49 -7.83 22.46
CA LEU A 303 5.87 -7.07 23.55
C LEU A 303 6.52 -7.35 24.91
N THR A 304 7.06 -8.55 25.11
CA THR A 304 7.80 -8.89 26.33
C THR A 304 9.12 -8.14 26.38
N GLN A 305 9.89 -8.13 25.27
CA GLN A 305 11.14 -7.36 25.17
C GLN A 305 10.89 -5.85 25.33
N TRP A 306 9.87 -5.32 24.65
CA TRP A 306 9.51 -3.90 24.71
C TRP A 306 9.16 -3.44 26.15
N ARG A 307 8.49 -4.29 26.93
CA ARG A 307 8.07 -3.99 28.32
C ARG A 307 9.13 -4.25 29.39
N GLN A 308 10.36 -4.63 29.02
CA GLN A 308 11.40 -4.94 30.00
C GLN A 308 11.79 -3.74 30.87
N THR A 309 11.81 -2.52 30.32
CA THR A 309 12.18 -1.31 31.05
C THR A 309 11.33 -0.11 30.62
N TRP A 310 11.25 0.92 31.47
CA TRP A 310 10.61 2.18 31.09
C TRP A 310 11.27 2.84 29.87
N GLY A 311 12.59 2.71 29.72
CA GLY A 311 13.32 3.24 28.57
C GLY A 311 12.88 2.58 27.26
N THR A 312 12.86 1.24 27.22
CA THR A 312 12.40 0.48 26.05
C THR A 312 10.91 0.69 25.77
N MET A 313 10.08 0.87 26.81
CA MET A 313 8.66 1.20 26.60
C MET A 313 8.49 2.57 25.94
N LEU A 314 9.15 3.60 26.45
CA LEU A 314 8.98 4.98 25.97
C LEU A 314 9.63 5.23 24.61
N PHE A 315 10.84 4.70 24.40
CA PHE A 315 11.67 4.97 23.23
C PHE A 315 11.84 3.76 22.30
N GLY A 316 11.35 2.57 22.68
CA GLY A 316 11.45 1.38 21.84
C GLY A 316 12.79 0.66 21.96
N LEU A 317 12.89 -0.45 21.23
CA LEU A 317 14.06 -1.31 21.10
C LEU A 317 15.09 -0.75 20.10
N GLY A 318 14.69 0.23 19.28
CA GLY A 318 15.52 0.83 18.23
C GLY A 318 15.53 0.07 16.91
N TYR A 319 16.30 0.60 15.96
CA TYR A 319 16.44 0.06 14.60
C TYR A 319 17.65 -0.88 14.47
N GLY A 320 17.61 -1.79 13.50
CA GLY A 320 18.79 -2.58 13.11
C GLY A 320 18.86 -4.00 13.68
N MET A 321 18.19 -4.30 14.79
CA MET A 321 17.95 -5.69 15.21
C MET A 321 16.69 -6.27 14.55
N PRO A 322 16.66 -7.54 14.10
CA PRO A 322 15.41 -8.21 13.76
C PRO A 322 14.46 -8.26 14.97
N LEU A 323 13.16 -8.00 14.78
CA LEU A 323 12.17 -8.17 15.85
C LEU A 323 11.72 -9.62 16.01
N ILE A 324 11.91 -10.45 14.99
CA ILE A 324 11.56 -11.88 14.99
C ILE A 324 12.72 -12.70 14.42
N ASP A 325 12.79 -13.96 14.83
CA ASP A 325 13.70 -14.95 14.26
C ASP A 325 12.96 -15.79 13.21
N PHE A 326 12.87 -15.25 11.99
CA PHE A 326 12.19 -15.92 10.88
C PHE A 326 12.91 -15.67 9.55
N LYS A 327 13.00 -16.72 8.72
CA LYS A 327 13.52 -16.65 7.35
C LYS A 327 12.44 -17.06 6.37
N ASN A 328 12.33 -16.33 5.26
CA ASN A 328 11.37 -16.65 4.20
C ASN A 328 11.89 -17.75 3.26
N VAL A 329 11.10 -18.10 2.24
CA VAL A 329 11.44 -19.12 1.22
C VAL A 329 12.73 -18.79 0.46
N LEU A 330 13.09 -17.51 0.35
CA LEU A 330 14.33 -17.04 -0.26
C LEU A 330 15.49 -16.97 0.75
N SER A 331 15.36 -17.62 1.91
CA SER A 331 16.30 -17.58 3.04
C SER A 331 16.64 -16.17 3.55
N SER A 332 15.84 -15.16 3.18
CA SER A 332 16.01 -13.79 3.63
C SER A 332 15.42 -13.64 5.03
N ILE A 333 16.11 -12.90 5.89
CA ILE A 333 15.67 -12.64 7.27
C ILE A 333 14.46 -11.70 7.20
N VAL A 334 13.33 -12.19 7.68
CA VAL A 334 12.14 -11.39 7.94
C VAL A 334 12.34 -10.72 9.28
N ARG A 335 12.18 -9.40 9.31
CA ARG A 335 12.62 -8.58 10.44
C ARG A 335 11.48 -7.94 11.19
N GLU A 336 10.27 -8.00 10.63
CA GLU A 336 9.07 -7.40 11.20
C GLU A 336 8.02 -8.49 11.49
N PRO A 337 7.27 -8.40 12.59
CA PRO A 337 6.32 -9.42 13.05
C PRO A 337 5.00 -9.50 12.25
N HIS A 338 4.99 -9.08 10.98
CA HIS A 338 3.77 -9.01 10.15
C HIS A 338 2.62 -8.24 10.84
N ASN A 339 2.94 -7.16 11.56
CA ASN A 339 2.00 -6.20 12.10
C ASN A 339 2.73 -4.86 12.25
N GLU A 340 2.35 -3.87 11.45
CA GLU A 340 3.06 -2.59 11.43
C GLU A 340 2.93 -1.84 12.75
N LEU A 341 1.76 -1.87 13.39
CA LEU A 341 1.57 -1.14 14.65
C LEU A 341 2.52 -1.68 15.71
N ILE A 342 2.59 -3.02 15.86
CA ILE A 342 3.54 -3.65 16.77
C ILE A 342 4.98 -3.26 16.40
N SER A 343 5.30 -3.22 15.11
CA SER A 343 6.62 -2.81 14.63
C SER A 343 6.95 -1.36 15.05
N ILE A 344 6.05 -0.41 14.81
CA ILE A 344 6.25 1.01 15.16
C ILE A 344 6.42 1.19 16.68
N PHE A 345 5.56 0.56 17.49
CA PHE A 345 5.67 0.61 18.95
C PHE A 345 6.95 -0.07 19.45
N ALA A 346 7.31 -1.21 18.89
CA ALA A 346 8.52 -1.93 19.28
C ALA A 346 9.78 -1.15 18.90
N ARG A 347 9.83 -0.52 17.72
CA ARG A 347 11.00 0.21 17.23
C ARG A 347 11.22 1.56 17.92
N GLY A 348 10.17 2.38 18.03
CA GLY A 348 10.27 3.76 18.52
C GLY A 348 9.49 4.06 19.81
N GLY A 349 8.92 3.03 20.44
CA GLY A 349 8.23 3.14 21.72
C GLY A 349 6.85 3.78 21.66
N ILE A 350 6.30 4.08 22.84
CA ILE A 350 5.02 4.77 22.99
C ILE A 350 5.06 6.13 22.27
N ILE A 351 6.19 6.84 22.32
CA ILE A 351 6.32 8.17 21.71
C ILE A 351 6.11 8.08 20.20
N ALA A 352 6.85 7.20 19.51
CA ALA A 352 6.68 7.03 18.06
C ALA A 352 5.28 6.53 17.71
N GLY A 353 4.73 5.58 18.48
CA GLY A 353 3.40 5.04 18.25
C GLY A 353 2.28 6.10 18.37
N VAL A 354 2.31 6.93 19.42
CA VAL A 354 1.33 8.01 19.61
C VAL A 354 1.47 9.07 18.52
N VAL A 355 2.70 9.47 18.19
CA VAL A 355 2.96 10.45 17.13
C VAL A 355 2.50 9.93 15.77
N PHE A 356 2.74 8.64 15.47
CA PHE A 356 2.25 8.00 14.26
C PHE A 356 0.73 8.02 14.19
N ILE A 357 0.03 7.56 15.24
CA ILE A 357 -1.44 7.55 15.28
C ILE A 357 -1.99 8.97 15.12
N TRP A 358 -1.40 9.96 15.78
CA TRP A 358 -1.78 11.36 15.66
C TRP A 358 -1.62 11.87 14.21
N MET A 359 -0.48 11.58 13.58
CA MET A 359 -0.23 11.91 12.18
C MET A 359 -1.27 11.27 11.25
N GLN A 360 -1.53 9.97 11.39
CA GLN A 360 -2.49 9.26 10.55
C GLN A 360 -3.93 9.77 10.75
N ALA A 361 -4.33 10.08 11.98
CA ALA A 361 -5.64 10.65 12.27
C ALA A 361 -5.85 12.00 11.58
N LEU A 362 -4.82 12.86 11.57
CA LEU A 362 -4.89 14.15 10.86
C LEU A 362 -4.95 13.96 9.34
N ILE A 363 -4.12 13.07 8.77
CA ILE A 363 -4.13 12.75 7.34
C ILE A 363 -5.52 12.26 6.93
N LEU A 364 -6.07 11.26 7.62
CA LEU A 364 -7.38 10.71 7.34
C LEU A 364 -8.49 11.75 7.46
N LYS A 365 -8.45 12.60 8.49
CA LYS A 365 -9.43 13.68 8.65
C LYS A 365 -9.45 14.63 7.44
N ARG A 366 -8.27 15.02 6.93
CA ARG A 366 -8.19 15.89 5.74
C ARG A 366 -8.61 15.15 4.47
N ALA A 367 -8.15 13.91 4.30
CA ALA A 367 -8.50 13.08 3.16
C ALA A 367 -10.02 12.84 3.07
N LEU A 368 -10.67 12.51 4.18
CA LEU A 368 -12.12 12.29 4.23
C LEU A 368 -12.90 13.57 3.91
N ALA A 369 -12.44 14.75 4.35
CA ALA A 369 -13.07 16.02 4.02
C ALA A 369 -13.00 16.34 2.51
N VAL A 370 -11.82 16.19 1.90
CA VAL A 370 -11.63 16.35 0.45
C VAL A 370 -12.43 15.31 -0.33
N TYR A 371 -12.39 14.06 0.10
CA TYR A 371 -13.16 13.00 -0.52
C TYR A 371 -14.67 13.31 -0.45
N ALA A 372 -15.19 13.75 0.70
CA ALA A 372 -16.61 14.12 0.82
C ALA A 372 -16.99 15.26 -0.13
N TYR A 373 -16.09 16.21 -0.37
CA TYR A 373 -16.26 17.30 -1.33
C TYR A 373 -16.21 16.80 -2.80
N LEU A 374 -15.30 15.90 -3.14
CA LEU A 374 -15.07 15.46 -4.53
C LEU A 374 -15.83 14.21 -4.95
N LYS A 375 -16.36 13.40 -4.03
CA LYS A 375 -16.89 12.05 -4.35
C LYS A 375 -17.95 12.06 -5.44
N ASN A 376 -18.82 13.07 -5.47
CA ASN A 376 -19.91 13.18 -6.45
C ASN A 376 -19.49 13.96 -7.71
N ASN A 377 -18.26 14.48 -7.76
CA ASN A 377 -17.74 15.14 -8.94
C ASN A 377 -17.49 14.10 -10.05
N LYS A 378 -18.02 14.35 -11.24
CA LYS A 378 -17.91 13.41 -12.38
C LYS A 378 -16.47 13.20 -12.83
N GLN A 379 -15.64 14.24 -12.79
CA GLN A 379 -14.25 14.22 -13.24
C GLN A 379 -13.30 13.67 -12.18
N TYR A 380 -13.45 14.11 -10.93
CA TYR A 380 -12.48 13.83 -9.85
C TYR A 380 -12.95 12.80 -8.82
N GLY A 381 -14.22 12.38 -8.84
CA GLY A 381 -14.76 11.45 -7.85
C GLY A 381 -14.03 10.11 -7.82
N GLY A 382 -13.78 9.49 -8.98
CA GLY A 382 -13.00 8.25 -9.07
C GLY A 382 -11.57 8.42 -8.57
N LEU A 383 -10.89 9.52 -8.92
CA LEU A 383 -9.55 9.84 -8.45
C LEU A 383 -9.51 9.94 -6.92
N ALA A 384 -10.41 10.75 -6.33
CA ALA A 384 -10.50 10.93 -4.89
C ALA A 384 -10.80 9.60 -4.18
N THR A 385 -11.68 8.76 -4.73
CA THR A 385 -11.96 7.43 -4.18
C THR A 385 -10.70 6.55 -4.22
N ALA A 386 -10.00 6.47 -5.35
CA ALA A 386 -8.81 5.62 -5.47
C ALA A 386 -7.70 6.03 -4.50
N LEU A 387 -7.39 7.34 -4.42
CA LEU A 387 -6.39 7.84 -3.48
C LEU A 387 -6.81 7.58 -2.02
N LEU A 388 -8.09 7.75 -1.69
CA LEU A 388 -8.59 7.48 -0.34
C LEU A 388 -8.44 5.99 0.00
N PHE A 389 -8.77 5.11 -0.94
CA PHE A 389 -8.65 3.67 -0.74
C PHE A 389 -7.21 3.19 -0.70
N ILE A 390 -6.26 3.85 -1.38
CA ILE A 390 -4.82 3.62 -1.11
C ILE A 390 -4.53 3.87 0.37
N LEU A 391 -5.02 4.98 0.95
CA LEU A 391 -4.80 5.26 2.37
C LEU A 391 -5.47 4.21 3.29
N ILE A 392 -6.77 3.96 3.09
CA ILE A 392 -7.54 3.06 3.95
C ILE A 392 -7.01 1.63 3.86
N PHE A 393 -6.76 1.12 2.66
CA PHE A 393 -6.29 -0.26 2.49
C PHE A 393 -4.88 -0.44 3.03
N THR A 394 -3.97 0.52 2.87
CA THR A 394 -2.64 0.42 3.51
C THR A 394 -2.76 0.34 5.04
N LEU A 395 -3.69 1.07 5.65
CA LEU A 395 -3.93 0.99 7.10
C LEU A 395 -4.61 -0.32 7.53
N ILE A 396 -5.52 -0.87 6.72
CA ILE A 396 -6.08 -2.21 6.96
C ILE A 396 -4.98 -3.27 6.85
N HIS A 397 -4.13 -3.15 5.83
CA HIS A 397 -2.99 -4.03 5.60
C HIS A 397 -2.00 -3.99 6.78
N ALA A 398 -1.81 -2.82 7.40
CA ALA A 398 -0.95 -2.63 8.57
C ALA A 398 -1.38 -3.41 9.82
N ILE A 399 -2.63 -3.88 9.88
CA ILE A 399 -3.12 -4.72 11.00
C ILE A 399 -2.55 -6.14 10.90
N GLY A 400 -2.39 -6.67 9.68
CA GLY A 400 -2.03 -8.06 9.44
C GLY A 400 -0.69 -8.26 8.73
N GLU A 401 -0.05 -7.18 8.28
CA GLU A 401 1.20 -7.16 7.53
C GLU A 401 1.97 -5.86 7.85
N THR A 402 3.11 -5.63 7.20
CA THR A 402 3.99 -4.47 7.44
C THR A 402 4.14 -3.58 6.20
N PRO A 403 3.05 -2.98 5.69
CA PRO A 403 3.10 -2.22 4.44
C PRO A 403 4.00 -0.99 4.52
N PHE A 404 4.25 -0.42 5.71
CA PHE A 404 5.13 0.75 5.80
C PHE A 404 6.61 0.37 5.72
N ALA A 405 6.96 -0.90 5.94
CA ALA A 405 8.31 -1.43 5.68
C ALA A 405 8.62 -1.64 4.18
N TRP A 406 7.66 -1.41 3.28
CA TRP A 406 7.80 -1.68 1.85
C TRP A 406 7.49 -0.45 0.99
N ALA A 407 8.50 0.05 0.27
CA ALA A 407 8.43 1.22 -0.61
C ALA A 407 7.19 1.26 -1.52
N PHE A 408 6.82 0.11 -2.09
CA PHE A 408 5.71 -0.01 -3.03
C PHE A 408 4.30 0.15 -2.41
N TYR A 409 4.18 0.20 -1.09
CA TYR A 409 2.96 0.61 -0.38
C TYR A 409 3.09 2.02 0.17
N VAL A 410 4.19 2.29 0.87
CA VAL A 410 4.40 3.52 1.65
C VAL A 410 4.61 4.76 0.79
N ILE A 411 5.30 4.65 -0.35
CA ILE A 411 5.48 5.79 -1.26
C ILE A 411 4.13 6.20 -1.89
N PRO A 412 3.35 5.30 -2.51
CA PRO A 412 2.00 5.64 -2.97
C PRO A 412 1.09 6.18 -1.86
N TYR A 413 1.19 5.62 -0.65
CA TYR A 413 0.43 6.08 0.53
C TYR A 413 0.72 7.55 0.84
N TYR A 414 1.98 7.90 1.11
CA TYR A 414 2.33 9.26 1.51
C TYR A 414 2.20 10.25 0.36
N PHE A 415 2.46 9.85 -0.88
CA PHE A 415 2.14 10.67 -2.05
C PHE A 415 0.64 11.02 -2.10
N SER A 416 -0.24 10.02 -1.94
CA SER A 416 -1.70 10.23 -1.92
C SER A 416 -2.13 11.11 -0.75
N ALA A 417 -1.56 10.91 0.44
CA ALA A 417 -1.80 11.74 1.61
C ALA A 417 -1.43 13.21 1.34
N GLY A 418 -0.27 13.46 0.73
CA GLY A 418 0.18 14.79 0.34
C GLY A 418 -0.78 15.48 -0.64
N VAL A 419 -1.26 14.75 -1.65
CA VAL A 419 -2.26 15.27 -2.61
C VAL A 419 -3.55 15.69 -1.89
N PHE A 420 -4.05 14.87 -0.96
CA PHE A 420 -5.23 15.23 -0.17
C PHE A 420 -5.00 16.45 0.70
N ILE A 421 -3.86 16.53 1.39
CA ILE A 421 -3.54 17.70 2.21
C ILE A 421 -3.55 18.95 1.32
N HIS A 422 -2.95 18.90 0.12
CA HIS A 422 -2.98 20.04 -0.80
C HIS A 422 -4.39 20.45 -1.18
N LEU A 423 -5.21 19.49 -1.63
CA LEU A 423 -6.58 19.75 -2.07
C LEU A 423 -7.46 20.28 -0.94
N PHE A 424 -7.18 19.90 0.32
CA PHE A 424 -7.90 20.42 1.48
C PHE A 424 -7.75 21.94 1.62
N ALA A 425 -6.58 22.49 1.30
CA ALA A 425 -6.36 23.94 1.32
C ALA A 425 -7.23 24.70 0.30
N ALA A 426 -7.67 24.03 -0.76
CA ALA A 426 -8.49 24.60 -1.83
C ALA A 426 -10.01 24.44 -1.59
N ILE A 427 -10.45 23.73 -0.56
CA ILE A 427 -11.88 23.62 -0.24
C ILE A 427 -12.37 24.98 0.26
N PRO A 428 -13.46 25.54 -0.32
CA PRO A 428 -14.07 26.76 0.19
C PRO A 428 -14.45 26.55 1.66
N ARG A 429 -13.89 27.35 2.56
CA ARG A 429 -14.38 27.40 3.94
C ARG A 429 -15.78 27.99 3.87
N LYS A 430 -16.77 27.31 4.47
CA LYS A 430 -18.05 27.97 4.74
C LYS A 430 -17.69 29.23 5.53
N SER A 431 -18.04 30.39 4.99
CA SER A 431 -18.01 31.63 5.75
C SER A 431 -19.00 31.41 6.89
N ASP A 432 -18.46 31.24 8.10
CA ASP A 432 -19.26 31.19 9.32
C ASP A 432 -20.00 32.51 9.54
#